data_AF-A0A1G1W5B2-F1
#
_entry.id   AF-A0A1G1W5B2-F1
#
_cell.length_a   1.000
_cell.length_b   1.000
_cell.length_c   1.000
_cell.angle_alpha   90.00
_cell.angle_beta   90.00
_cell.angle_gamma   90.00
#
_symmetry.space_group_name_H-M   'P 1'
#
loop_
_entity.id
_entity.type
_entity.pdbx_description
1 polymer ?
#
loop_
_entity_poly.entity_id
_entity_poly.type
_entity_poly.pdbx_seq_one_letter_code
_entity_poly.pdbx_strand_id
1 'polypeptide(L)'
;MLEVSEQTQPNQPAQPQVQTEPKKGISWKKIIITVVVVIVVSGVISGLIWYFGCYQTESTPASSVKVSTPSSSQATPSAQKNETADWETYAADDGVSFKYPSSWTLNKVSRPPGKTTKDYVSITSPKGFLLQFVTGISGLGGGGVAMIWVVNTYLM
;
A
#
# COMPACT_ATOMS: atom_id res chain seq x y z
N MET A 1 4.64 65.91 70.98
CA MET A 1 4.68 64.51 70.54
C MET A 1 4.16 64.47 69.11
N LEU A 2 5.07 64.32 68.14
CA LEU A 2 4.75 64.12 66.73
C LEU A 2 5.32 62.75 66.38
N GLU A 3 4.43 61.82 66.06
CA GLU A 3 4.75 60.43 65.75
C GLU A 3 5.09 60.35 64.26
N VAL A 4 6.37 60.10 63.97
CA VAL A 4 6.89 59.90 62.61
C VAL A 4 6.68 58.44 62.26
N SER A 5 5.78 58.15 61.32
CA SER A 5 5.54 56.82 60.81
C SER A 5 6.39 56.55 59.55
N GLU A 6 7.44 55.74 59.71
CA GLU A 6 8.19 55.14 58.61
C GLU A 6 7.33 54.06 57.93
N GLN A 7 6.89 54.31 56.68
CA GLN A 7 6.34 53.27 55.81
C GLN A 7 7.47 52.52 55.11
N THR A 8 7.69 51.27 55.50
CA THR A 8 8.57 50.33 54.79
C THR A 8 7.80 49.73 53.61
N GLN A 9 8.22 50.07 52.39
CA GLN A 9 7.66 49.52 51.15
C GLN A 9 8.24 48.11 50.90
N PRO A 10 7.40 47.07 50.70
CA PRO A 10 7.88 45.72 50.49
C PRO A 10 8.58 45.58 49.13
N ASN A 11 9.77 45.01 49.19
CA ASN A 11 10.64 44.67 48.08
C ASN A 11 9.94 43.69 47.12
N GLN A 12 9.58 44.17 45.92
CA GLN A 12 8.91 43.35 44.91
C GLN A 12 9.93 42.43 44.22
N PRO A 13 9.71 41.11 44.16
CA PRO A 13 10.64 40.21 43.48
C PRO A 13 10.69 40.54 41.98
N ALA A 14 11.90 40.70 41.45
CA ALA A 14 12.16 40.92 40.04
C ALA A 14 11.58 39.77 39.20
N GLN A 15 10.65 40.07 38.30
CA GLN A 15 10.15 39.09 37.33
C GLN A 15 11.28 38.66 36.39
N PRO A 16 11.40 37.35 36.08
CA PRO A 16 12.32 36.88 35.05
C PRO A 16 12.02 37.56 33.71
N GLN A 17 13.01 38.27 33.16
CA GLN A 17 12.90 38.78 31.80
C GLN A 17 12.87 37.59 30.85
N VAL A 18 11.73 37.42 30.18
CA VAL A 18 11.56 36.44 29.10
C VAL A 18 12.52 36.85 27.98
N GLN A 19 13.65 36.15 27.88
CA GLN A 19 14.53 36.25 26.73
C GLN A 19 13.74 35.75 25.51
N THR A 20 13.32 36.68 24.67
CA THR A 20 12.80 36.37 23.34
C THR A 20 13.96 35.82 22.51
N GLU A 21 14.07 34.50 22.45
CA GLU A 21 14.99 33.84 21.53
C GLU A 21 14.77 34.40 20.12
N PRO A 22 15.83 34.78 19.40
CA PRO A 22 15.70 35.32 18.06
C PRO A 22 15.01 34.28 17.19
N LYS A 23 13.77 34.58 16.76
CA LYS A 23 13.00 33.78 15.80
C LYS A 23 13.91 33.48 14.61
N LYS A 24 14.38 32.24 14.53
CA LYS A 24 15.20 31.73 13.44
C LYS A 24 14.45 31.97 12.13
N GLY A 25 14.83 33.04 11.42
CA GLY A 25 14.18 33.45 10.20
C GLY A 25 14.24 32.33 9.19
N ILE A 26 13.06 31.81 8.83
CA ILE A 26 12.93 30.78 7.80
C ILE A 26 13.57 31.33 6.52
N SER A 27 14.64 30.67 6.08
CA SER A 27 15.42 31.10 4.92
C SER A 27 14.67 30.75 3.64
N TRP A 28 13.71 31.59 3.24
CA TRP A 28 12.88 31.41 2.04
C TRP A 28 13.67 31.07 0.77
N LYS A 29 14.91 31.60 0.63
CA LYS A 29 15.81 31.24 -0.46
C LYS A 29 16.12 29.74 -0.51
N LYS A 30 16.34 29.08 0.64
CA LYS A 30 16.58 27.63 0.71
C LYS A 30 15.34 26.84 0.31
N ILE A 31 14.15 27.30 0.73
CA ILE A 31 12.88 26.64 0.40
C ILE A 31 12.65 26.66 -1.11
N ILE A 32 12.81 27.82 -1.76
CA ILE A 32 12.60 27.95 -3.21
C ILE A 32 13.57 27.04 -3.97
N ILE A 33 14.85 27.02 -3.58
CA ILE A 33 15.85 26.15 -4.21
C ILE A 33 15.46 24.67 -4.06
N THR A 34 15.05 24.24 -2.86
CA THR A 34 14.61 22.86 -2.63
C THR A 34 13.43 22.48 -3.52
N VAL A 35 12.42 23.35 -3.64
CA VAL A 35 11.24 23.09 -4.48
C VAL A 35 11.64 22.94 -5.95
N VAL A 36 12.51 23.81 -6.47
CA VAL A 36 12.99 23.73 -7.86
C VAL A 36 13.74 22.42 -8.11
N VAL A 37 14.62 22.00 -7.19
CA VAL A 37 15.35 20.73 -7.32
C VAL A 37 14.40 19.53 -7.34
N VAL A 38 13.38 19.51 -6.48
CA VAL A 38 12.39 18.43 -6.45
C VAL A 38 11.62 18.33 -7.77
N ILE A 39 11.21 19.47 -8.34
CA ILE A 39 10.50 19.50 -9.63
C ILE A 39 11.39 18.95 -10.73
N VAL A 40 12.65 19.39 -10.82
CA VAL A 40 13.60 18.92 -11.85
C VAL A 40 13.85 17.42 -11.73
N VAL A 41 14.12 16.92 -10.51
CA VAL A 41 14.37 15.50 -10.27
C VAL A 41 13.14 14.66 -10.61
N SER A 42 11.93 15.10 -10.23
CA SER A 42 10.68 14.41 -10.56
C SER A 42 10.42 14.35 -12.08
N GLY A 43 10.75 15.42 -12.81
CA GLY A 43 10.62 15.47 -14.27
C GLY A 43 11.58 14.49 -14.96
N VAL A 44 12.84 14.41 -14.50
CA VAL A 44 13.83 13.47 -15.05
C VAL A 44 13.40 12.02 -14.80
N ILE A 45 12.98 11.68 -13.58
CA ILE A 45 12.52 10.32 -13.25
C ILE A 45 11.30 9.95 -14.09
N SER A 46 10.33 10.84 -14.21
CA SER A 46 9.11 10.59 -15.01
C SER A 46 9.44 10.42 -16.49
N GLY A 47 10.37 11.24 -17.02
CA GLY A 47 10.85 11.12 -18.39
C GLY A 47 11.57 9.79 -18.65
N LEU A 48 12.40 9.33 -17.72
CA LEU A 48 13.08 8.03 -17.82
C LEU A 48 12.09 6.86 -17.77
N ILE A 49 11.10 6.88 -16.88
CA ILE A 49 10.08 5.82 -16.81
C ILE A 49 9.27 5.76 -18.11
N TRP A 50 8.88 6.91 -18.67
CA TRP A 50 8.19 6.95 -19.96
C TRP A 50 9.07 6.42 -21.10
N TYR A 51 10.33 6.88 -21.15
CA TYR A 51 11.29 6.49 -22.18
C TYR A 51 11.69 5.00 -22.11
N PHE A 52 11.81 4.39 -20.94
CA PHE A 52 12.11 2.96 -20.85
C PHE A 52 10.86 2.07 -20.89
N GLY A 53 9.71 2.58 -20.43
CA GLY A 53 8.45 1.84 -20.40
C GLY A 53 7.80 1.70 -21.78
N CYS A 54 7.76 2.76 -22.59
CA CYS A 54 7.15 2.69 -23.92
C CYS A 54 8.00 1.91 -24.93
N TYR A 55 9.33 1.97 -24.84
CA TYR A 55 10.22 1.39 -25.85
C TYR A 55 10.51 -0.11 -25.67
N GLN A 56 10.01 -0.77 -24.61
CA GLN A 56 10.18 -2.23 -24.42
C GLN A 56 9.01 -3.09 -24.93
N THR A 57 8.07 -2.55 -25.72
CA THR A 57 6.89 -3.30 -26.20
C THR A 57 7.06 -3.87 -27.61
N GLU A 58 8.24 -4.40 -27.94
CA GLU A 58 8.44 -5.26 -29.12
C GLU A 58 9.24 -6.51 -28.73
N SER A 59 8.72 -7.28 -27.78
CA SER A 59 9.00 -8.72 -27.75
C SER A 59 7.92 -9.42 -28.56
N THR A 60 8.10 -9.44 -29.88
CA THR A 60 7.36 -10.33 -30.77
C THR A 60 7.53 -11.75 -30.23
N PRO A 61 6.47 -12.44 -29.78
CA PRO A 61 6.60 -13.86 -29.51
C PRO A 61 6.86 -14.52 -30.86
N ALA A 62 8.06 -15.11 -31.01
CA ALA A 62 8.35 -16.00 -32.10
C ALA A 62 7.38 -17.17 -32.03
N SER A 63 6.26 -17.05 -32.74
CA SER A 63 5.30 -18.13 -32.93
C SER A 63 5.99 -19.17 -33.79
N SER A 64 6.66 -20.12 -33.12
CA SER A 64 7.13 -21.35 -33.73
C SER A 64 5.90 -22.14 -34.14
N VAL A 65 5.46 -21.93 -35.38
CA VAL A 65 4.43 -22.74 -36.02
C VAL A 65 5.03 -24.14 -36.22
N LYS A 66 4.89 -24.99 -35.20
CA LYS A 66 5.00 -26.43 -35.39
C LYS A 66 3.81 -26.84 -36.26
N VAL A 67 4.11 -27.19 -37.50
CA VAL A 67 3.17 -27.84 -38.41
C VAL A 67 2.84 -29.21 -37.81
N SER A 68 1.70 -29.31 -37.14
CA SER A 68 1.19 -30.57 -36.62
C SER A 68 0.68 -31.42 -37.77
N THR A 69 1.33 -32.56 -38.01
CA THR A 69 0.83 -33.65 -38.85
C THR A 69 -0.47 -34.20 -38.22
N PRO A 70 -1.57 -34.36 -38.96
CA PRO A 70 -2.80 -34.95 -38.42
C PRO A 70 -2.60 -36.47 -38.28
N SER A 71 -2.03 -36.91 -37.16
CA SER A 71 -2.10 -38.31 -36.75
C SER A 71 -3.35 -38.49 -35.89
N SER A 72 -4.44 -38.86 -36.56
CA SER A 72 -5.70 -39.27 -35.95
C SER A 72 -5.54 -40.61 -35.24
N SER A 73 -4.91 -40.59 -34.06
CA SER A 73 -5.16 -41.59 -33.03
C SER A 73 -6.20 -41.02 -32.10
N GLN A 74 -7.38 -41.62 -32.08
CA GLN A 74 -8.50 -41.27 -31.22
C GLN A 74 -8.01 -41.25 -29.76
N ALA A 75 -7.80 -40.05 -29.23
CA ALA A 75 -7.42 -39.89 -27.84
C ALA A 75 -8.56 -40.46 -26.99
N THR A 76 -8.27 -41.52 -26.25
CA THR A 76 -9.12 -41.94 -25.14
C THR A 76 -9.41 -40.70 -24.31
N PRO A 77 -10.68 -40.37 -24.00
CA PRO A 77 -11.01 -39.22 -23.17
C PRO A 77 -10.34 -39.45 -21.81
N SER A 78 -9.14 -38.89 -21.65
CA SER A 78 -8.43 -38.84 -20.40
C SER A 78 -9.39 -38.12 -19.47
N ALA A 79 -9.91 -38.84 -18.48
CA ALA A 79 -10.89 -38.36 -17.53
C ALA A 79 -10.49 -36.94 -17.11
N GLN A 80 -11.18 -35.96 -17.68
CA GLN A 80 -10.93 -34.55 -17.44
C GLN A 80 -11.54 -34.30 -16.07
N LYS A 81 -10.84 -34.77 -15.04
CA LYS A 81 -11.19 -34.54 -13.65
C LYS A 81 -11.24 -33.03 -13.53
N ASN A 82 -12.45 -32.52 -13.36
CA ASN A 82 -12.67 -31.10 -13.24
C ASN A 82 -12.09 -30.69 -11.88
N GLU A 83 -10.79 -30.39 -11.83
CA GLU A 83 -10.09 -29.97 -10.61
C GLU A 83 -10.66 -28.68 -10.01
N THR A 84 -11.55 -28.01 -10.75
CA THR A 84 -12.26 -26.81 -10.35
C THR A 84 -13.71 -27.05 -9.92
N ALA A 85 -14.20 -28.30 -9.92
CA ALA A 85 -15.57 -28.62 -9.55
C ALA A 85 -15.91 -28.24 -8.09
N ASP A 86 -14.93 -28.39 -7.18
CA ASP A 86 -15.12 -28.19 -5.74
C ASP A 86 -14.58 -26.83 -5.25
N TRP A 87 -14.53 -25.82 -6.11
CA TRP A 87 -14.05 -24.49 -5.72
C TRP A 87 -15.18 -23.66 -5.13
N GLU A 88 -14.90 -23.01 -4.00
CA GLU A 88 -15.78 -22.02 -3.41
C GLU A 88 -15.52 -20.64 -4.01
N THR A 89 -16.53 -19.78 -3.99
CA THR A 89 -16.41 -18.39 -4.46
C THR A 89 -16.48 -17.47 -3.26
N TYR A 90 -15.41 -16.72 -3.02
CA TYR A 90 -15.43 -15.60 -2.08
C TYR A 90 -15.94 -14.37 -2.80
N ALA A 91 -16.90 -13.68 -2.19
CA ALA A 91 -17.39 -12.38 -2.64
C ALA A 91 -17.30 -11.40 -1.46
N ALA A 92 -16.65 -10.26 -1.69
CA ALA A 92 -16.59 -9.14 -0.77
C ALA A 92 -17.67 -8.10 -1.11
N ASP A 93 -18.02 -7.27 -0.13
CA ASP A 93 -19.07 -6.24 -0.26
C ASP A 93 -18.68 -5.12 -1.26
N ASP A 94 -17.39 -4.98 -1.56
CA ASP A 94 -16.84 -4.03 -2.53
C ASP A 94 -16.91 -4.52 -3.99
N GLY A 95 -17.56 -5.67 -4.24
CA GLY A 95 -17.71 -6.26 -5.58
C GLY A 95 -16.51 -7.08 -6.03
N VAL A 96 -15.46 -7.21 -5.22
CA VAL A 96 -14.34 -8.12 -5.51
C VAL A 96 -14.79 -9.55 -5.24
N SER A 97 -14.62 -10.43 -6.23
CA SER A 97 -14.86 -11.86 -6.07
C SER A 97 -13.73 -12.69 -6.67
N PHE A 98 -13.42 -13.81 -6.03
CA PHE A 98 -12.44 -14.78 -6.53
C PHE A 98 -12.81 -16.19 -6.06
N LYS A 99 -12.38 -17.19 -6.81
CA LYS A 99 -12.59 -18.60 -6.46
C LYS A 99 -11.36 -19.18 -5.75
N TYR A 100 -11.60 -20.07 -4.80
CA TYR A 100 -10.54 -20.77 -4.06
C TYR A 100 -10.95 -22.25 -3.83
N PRO A 101 -9.99 -23.18 -3.67
CA PRO A 101 -10.32 -24.58 -3.38
C PRO A 101 -11.03 -24.71 -2.02
N SER A 102 -12.11 -25.51 -1.96
CA SER A 102 -12.86 -25.78 -0.71
C SER A 102 -12.02 -26.37 0.43
N SER A 103 -10.87 -26.99 0.12
CA SER A 103 -9.94 -27.50 1.13
C SER A 103 -9.15 -26.41 1.86
N TRP A 104 -9.23 -25.15 1.43
CA TRP A 104 -8.49 -24.05 2.02
C TRP A 104 -9.29 -23.38 3.14
N THR A 105 -8.60 -22.94 4.18
CA THR A 105 -9.22 -22.24 5.30
C THR A 105 -9.26 -20.75 5.03
N LEU A 106 -10.45 -20.17 5.00
CA LEU A 106 -10.68 -18.74 4.83
C LEU A 106 -10.80 -18.05 6.19
N ASN A 107 -9.91 -17.09 6.44
CA ASN A 107 -9.86 -16.30 7.67
C ASN A 107 -10.18 -14.84 7.35
N LYS A 108 -11.35 -14.37 7.82
CA LYS A 108 -11.77 -12.98 7.72
C LYS A 108 -11.39 -12.24 8.99
N VAL A 109 -10.54 -11.22 8.88
CA VAL A 109 -10.21 -10.36 10.01
C VAL A 109 -11.00 -9.07 9.85
N SER A 110 -12.21 -9.05 10.42
CA SER A 110 -13.00 -7.82 10.52
C SER A 110 -12.45 -6.98 11.67
N ARG A 111 -12.06 -5.73 11.39
CA ARG A 111 -11.65 -4.79 12.44
C ARG A 111 -12.88 -4.11 13.06
N PRO A 112 -12.80 -3.65 14.32
CA PRO A 112 -13.90 -2.96 14.97
C PRO A 112 -14.35 -1.71 14.18
N PRO A 113 -15.66 -1.42 14.16
CA PRO A 113 -16.20 -0.23 13.51
C PRO A 113 -15.61 1.04 14.12
N GLY A 114 -15.21 2.00 13.27
CA GLY A 114 -14.70 3.32 13.70
C GLY A 114 -13.28 3.66 13.26
N LYS A 115 -12.59 2.77 12.52
CA LYS A 115 -11.34 3.11 11.82
C LYS A 115 -11.52 2.89 10.32
N THR A 116 -11.18 3.90 9.52
CA THR A 116 -11.17 3.91 8.04
C THR A 116 -10.06 3.00 7.49
N THR A 117 -10.06 1.73 7.86
CA THR A 117 -8.97 0.82 7.52
C THR A 117 -9.48 -0.52 7.02
N LYS A 118 -9.20 -0.74 5.73
CA LYS A 118 -8.91 -1.99 5.00
C LYS A 118 -9.41 -3.29 5.63
N ASP A 119 -10.26 -4.00 4.90
CA ASP A 119 -10.56 -5.39 5.20
C ASP A 119 -9.38 -6.28 4.80
N TYR A 120 -9.09 -7.25 5.66
CA TYR A 120 -8.05 -8.24 5.44
C TYR A 120 -8.70 -9.61 5.30
N VAL A 121 -8.48 -10.23 4.15
CA VAL A 121 -8.89 -11.61 3.90
C VAL A 121 -7.63 -12.42 3.74
N SER A 122 -7.49 -13.46 4.53
CA SER A 122 -6.38 -14.41 4.38
C SER A 122 -6.92 -15.80 4.09
N ILE A 123 -6.28 -16.51 3.17
CA ILE A 123 -6.64 -17.88 2.83
C ILE A 123 -5.41 -18.74 2.94
N THR A 124 -5.53 -19.83 3.70
CA THR A 124 -4.43 -20.73 4.01
C THR A 124 -4.71 -22.09 3.40
N SER A 125 -3.78 -22.57 2.58
CA SER A 125 -3.82 -23.93 2.04
C SER A 125 -3.48 -24.96 3.14
N PRO A 126 -3.91 -26.23 2.99
CA PRO A 126 -3.49 -27.31 3.87
C PRO A 126 -1.97 -27.51 3.98
N LYS A 127 -1.21 -27.00 2.99
CA LYS A 127 0.27 -27.09 2.94
C LYS A 127 0.97 -25.88 3.55
N GLY A 128 0.25 -24.98 4.21
CA GLY A 128 0.81 -23.79 4.87
C GLY A 128 1.02 -22.59 3.95
N PHE A 129 0.77 -22.70 2.64
CA PHE A 129 0.77 -21.54 1.74
C PHE A 129 -0.35 -20.56 2.11
N LEU A 130 -0.01 -19.28 2.22
CA LEU A 130 -0.89 -18.24 2.72
C LEU A 130 -1.01 -17.09 1.71
N LEU A 131 -2.26 -16.84 1.27
CA LEU A 131 -2.62 -15.70 0.45
C LEU A 131 -3.26 -14.62 1.33
N GLN A 132 -2.80 -13.39 1.21
CA GLN A 132 -3.44 -12.23 1.86
C GLN A 132 -3.91 -11.22 0.82
N PHE A 133 -5.18 -10.87 0.93
CA PHE A 133 -5.83 -9.83 0.16
C PHE A 133 -6.09 -8.65 1.08
N VAL A 134 -5.65 -7.48 0.64
CA VAL A 134 -5.94 -6.21 1.31
C VAL A 134 -6.80 -5.41 0.35
N THR A 135 -8.08 -5.26 0.69
CA THR A 135 -9.02 -4.44 -0.07
C THR A 135 -9.14 -3.05 0.58
N GLY A 136 -9.79 -2.11 -0.11
CA GLY A 136 -10.00 -0.76 0.43
C GLY A 136 -8.75 0.13 0.51
N ILE A 137 -7.73 -0.09 -0.34
CA ILE A 137 -6.72 0.96 -0.58
C ILE A 137 -7.33 2.02 -1.50
N SER A 138 -7.89 3.06 -0.90
CA SER A 138 -8.26 4.29 -1.60
C SER A 138 -6.98 4.98 -2.09
N GLY A 139 -6.57 4.68 -3.32
CA GLY A 139 -5.52 5.43 -4.02
C GLY A 139 -6.04 6.76 -4.56
N LEU A 140 -5.13 7.69 -4.85
CA LEU A 140 -5.34 9.07 -5.30
C LEU A 140 -6.01 9.23 -6.70
N GLY A 141 -6.83 8.24 -7.11
CA GLY A 141 -7.53 8.20 -8.40
C GLY A 141 -8.89 7.48 -8.37
N GLY A 142 -9.45 7.17 -7.20
CA GLY A 142 -10.84 6.69 -7.08
C GLY A 142 -11.11 5.24 -7.53
N GLY A 143 -10.13 4.56 -8.12
CA GLY A 143 -10.18 3.12 -8.38
C GLY A 143 -9.61 2.34 -7.20
N GLY A 144 -10.41 1.51 -6.54
CA GLY A 144 -9.92 0.58 -5.53
C GLY A 144 -8.97 -0.42 -6.18
N VAL A 145 -7.68 -0.33 -5.88
CA VAL A 145 -6.70 -1.33 -6.32
C VAL A 145 -6.73 -2.46 -5.30
N ALA A 146 -6.69 -3.72 -5.71
CA ALA A 146 -6.38 -4.81 -4.79
C ALA A 146 -4.88 -5.08 -4.88
N MET A 147 -4.15 -4.97 -3.76
CA MET A 147 -2.77 -5.45 -3.70
C MET A 147 -2.77 -6.89 -3.18
N ILE A 148 -2.27 -7.81 -4.01
CA ILE A 148 -2.07 -9.21 -3.66
C ILE A 148 -0.61 -9.36 -3.23
N TRP A 149 -0.39 -9.70 -1.97
CA TRP A 149 0.92 -10.11 -1.47
C TRP A 149 0.92 -11.62 -1.32
N VAL A 150 1.79 -12.30 -2.07
CA VAL A 150 2.02 -13.73 -1.89
C VAL A 150 3.15 -13.89 -0.88
N VAL A 151 2.82 -14.30 0.33
CA VAL A 151 3.81 -14.58 1.37
C VAL A 151 3.97 -16.09 1.45
N ASN A 152 5.10 -16.61 0.98
CA ASN A 152 5.42 -18.02 1.11
C ASN A 152 6.03 -18.27 2.49
N THR A 153 5.18 -18.45 3.50
CA THR A 153 5.63 -18.82 4.84
C THR A 153 5.70 -20.34 4.93
N TYR A 154 6.91 -20.90 4.87
CA TYR A 154 7.12 -22.29 5.28
C TYR A 154 7.10 -22.33 6.80
N LEU A 155 5.98 -22.76 7.39
CA LEU A 155 5.96 -23.22 8.78
C LEU A 155 6.69 -24.57 8.82
N MET A 156 7.94 -24.55 9.31
CA MET A 156 8.68 -25.76 9.70
C MET A 156 8.19 -26.29 11.04
#